data_AF-A0A0B5Q9X5-F1
#
_entry.id   AF-A0A0B5Q9X5-F1
#
_cell.length_a   1.000
_cell.length_b   1.000
_cell.length_c   1.000
_cell.angle_alpha   90.00
_cell.angle_beta   90.00
_cell.angle_gamma   90.00
#
_symmetry.space_group_name_H-M   'P 1'
#
loop_
_entity.id
_entity.type
_entity.pdbx_description
1 polymer ?
#
loop_
_entity_poly.entity_id
_entity_poly.type
_entity_poly.pdbx_seq_one_letter_code
_entity_poly.pdbx_strand_id
1 'polypeptide(L)'
;MNLFTSIILFVLMLLVIFVAYALCKKFIFGKVRINKWIPLAIAAVLFAAQIFVGASNTYISSGLSIFAVLFFLWFMDITQRGGLKKKEKQIVIKPKAKPNRVKKNK
;
A
#
# COMPACT_ATOMS: atom_id res chain seq x y z
N MET A 1 27.52 24.74 -4.91
CA MET A 1 26.07 24.65 -5.15
C MET A 1 25.40 25.63 -4.22
N ASN A 2 24.61 26.56 -4.72
CA ASN A 2 23.95 27.56 -3.88
C ASN A 2 22.78 26.90 -3.13
N LEU A 3 22.51 27.33 -1.89
CA LEU A 3 21.40 26.81 -1.08
C LEU A 3 20.08 26.83 -1.85
N PHE A 4 19.82 27.91 -2.58
CA PHE A 4 18.63 28.07 -3.44
C PHE A 4 18.53 26.99 -4.53
N THR A 5 19.62 26.67 -5.23
CA THR A 5 19.62 25.61 -6.26
C THR A 5 19.37 24.23 -5.66
N SER A 6 19.83 23.97 -4.44
CA SER A 6 19.62 22.69 -3.75
C SER A 6 18.17 22.53 -3.29
N ILE A 7 17.56 23.62 -2.80
CA ILE A 7 16.14 23.65 -2.40
C ILE A 7 15.23 23.38 -3.59
N ILE A 8 15.48 24.04 -4.73
CA ILE A 8 14.67 23.84 -5.94
C ILE A 8 14.74 22.39 -6.42
N LEU A 9 15.94 21.80 -6.42
CA LEU A 9 16.15 20.42 -6.86
C LEU A 9 15.48 19.40 -5.93
N PHE A 10 15.45 19.68 -4.62
CA PHE A 10 14.72 18.87 -3.64
C PHE A 10 13.20 18.95 -3.85
N VAL A 11 12.65 20.14 -4.07
CA VAL A 11 11.21 20.32 -4.37
C VAL A 11 10.84 19.59 -5.66
N LEU A 12 11.68 19.68 -6.70
CA LEU A 12 11.47 18.96 -7.96
C LEU A 12 11.43 17.44 -7.72
N MET A 13 12.36 16.90 -6.92
CA MET A 13 12.40 15.48 -6.54
C MET A 13 11.13 15.05 -5.79
N LEU A 14 10.65 15.84 -4.85
CA LEU A 14 9.39 15.56 -4.15
C LEU A 14 8.21 15.49 -5.13
N LEU A 15 8.14 16.41 -6.08
CA LEU A 15 7.09 16.44 -7.10
C LEU A 15 7.12 15.17 -7.95
N VAL A 16 8.31 14.72 -8.36
CA VAL A 16 8.49 13.44 -9.08
C VAL A 16 8.00 12.25 -8.25
N ILE A 17 8.32 12.20 -6.96
CA ILE A 17 7.86 11.13 -6.06
C ILE A 17 6.33 11.11 -5.97
N PHE A 18 5.69 12.27 -5.84
CA PHE A 18 4.23 12.36 -5.78
C PHE A 18 3.56 11.86 -7.07
N VAL A 19 4.11 12.23 -8.23
CA VAL A 19 3.61 11.76 -9.53
C VAL A 19 3.78 10.25 -9.66
N ALA A 20 4.97 9.73 -9.34
CA ALA A 20 5.25 8.29 -9.37
C ALA A 20 4.32 7.51 -8.42
N TYR A 21 4.08 8.04 -7.22
CA TYR A 21 3.17 7.44 -6.25
C TYR A 21 1.72 7.42 -6.75
N ALA A 22 1.24 8.53 -7.33
CA ALA A 22 -0.11 8.61 -7.89
C ALA A 22 -0.33 7.59 -9.02
N LEU A 23 0.67 7.40 -9.87
CA LEU A 23 0.67 6.38 -10.92
C LEU A 23 0.64 4.97 -10.31
N CYS A 24 1.56 4.66 -9.39
CA CYS A 24 1.60 3.36 -8.71
C CYS A 24 0.29 3.04 -7.99
N LYS A 25 -0.34 4.04 -7.36
CA LYS A 25 -1.63 3.91 -6.70
C LYS A 25 -2.75 3.55 -7.66
N LYS A 26 -2.78 4.18 -8.84
CA LYS A 26 -3.79 3.93 -9.88
C LYS A 26 -3.63 2.54 -10.51
N PHE A 27 -2.40 2.14 -10.83
CA PHE A 27 -2.15 0.91 -11.62
C PHE A 27 -1.94 -0.35 -10.78
N ILE A 28 -1.18 -0.24 -9.68
CA ILE A 28 -0.70 -1.41 -8.91
C ILE A 28 -1.53 -1.54 -7.64
N PHE A 29 -1.60 -0.50 -6.82
CA PHE A 29 -2.14 -0.61 -5.45
C PHE A 29 -3.65 -0.87 -5.41
N GLY A 30 -4.39 -0.51 -6.45
CA GLY A 30 -5.82 -0.81 -6.56
C GLY A 30 -6.15 -2.27 -6.92
N LYS A 31 -5.23 -2.97 -7.60
CA LYS A 31 -5.45 -4.37 -8.06
C LYS A 31 -4.84 -5.40 -7.12
N VAL A 32 -3.79 -5.01 -6.40
CA VAL A 32 -2.95 -5.93 -5.65
C VAL A 32 -3.48 -6.09 -4.22
N ARG A 33 -4.06 -7.27 -3.93
CA ARG A 33 -4.57 -7.65 -2.61
C ARG A 33 -3.45 -8.25 -1.74
N ILE A 34 -2.56 -7.40 -1.25
CA ILE A 34 -1.38 -7.79 -0.47
C ILE A 34 -1.59 -7.54 1.04
N ASN A 35 -0.97 -8.37 1.87
CA ASN A 35 -0.92 -8.19 3.33
C ASN A 35 -0.04 -6.97 3.69
N LYS A 36 -0.43 -6.19 4.71
CA LYS A 36 0.26 -4.94 5.10
C LYS A 36 1.76 -5.12 5.39
N TRP A 37 2.17 -6.31 5.81
CA TRP A 37 3.56 -6.60 6.16
C TRP A 37 4.50 -6.73 4.97
N ILE A 38 3.99 -6.98 3.76
CA ILE A 38 4.82 -7.19 2.57
C ILE A 38 5.45 -5.86 2.09
N PRO A 39 4.69 -4.76 1.86
CA PRO A 39 5.29 -3.47 1.51
C PRO A 39 6.24 -2.95 2.59
N LEU A 40 5.93 -3.23 3.87
CA LEU A 40 6.79 -2.85 5.00
C LEU A 40 8.12 -3.59 4.97
N ALA A 41 8.10 -4.91 4.73
CA ALA A 41 9.31 -5.71 4.64
C ALA A 41 10.21 -5.26 3.48
N ILE A 42 9.61 -4.96 2.32
CA ILE A 42 10.34 -4.44 1.15
C ILE A 42 10.97 -3.09 1.48
N ALA A 43 10.22 -2.17 2.10
CA ALA A 43 10.76 -0.88 2.52
C ALA A 43 11.93 -1.02 3.50
N ALA A 44 11.81 -1.93 4.48
CA ALA A 44 12.88 -2.19 5.47
C ALA A 44 14.15 -2.77 4.82
N VAL A 45 14.00 -3.72 3.90
CA VAL A 45 15.14 -4.30 3.16
C VAL A 45 15.80 -3.25 2.26
N LEU A 46 15.03 -2.44 1.55
CA LEU A 46 15.56 -1.36 0.72
C LEU A 46 16.30 -0.32 1.56
N PHE A 47 15.78 0.02 2.74
CA PHE A 47 16.41 0.94 3.67
C PHE A 47 17.72 0.37 4.24
N ALA A 48 17.75 -0.91 4.59
CA ALA A 48 18.98 -1.58 5.02
C ALA A 48 20.01 -1.64 3.88
N ALA A 49 19.58 -1.97 2.65
CA ALA A 49 20.44 -2.00 1.48
C ALA A 49 21.04 -0.62 1.15
N GLN A 50 20.29 0.46 1.39
CA GLN A 50 20.77 1.82 1.20
C GLN A 50 21.99 2.14 2.09
N ILE A 51 22.08 1.60 3.31
CA ILE A 51 23.22 1.84 4.22
C ILE A 51 24.52 1.32 3.59
N PHE A 52 24.47 0.16 2.94
CA PHE A 52 25.66 -0.45 2.32
C PHE A 52 26.00 0.18 0.96
N VAL A 53 25.00 0.51 0.14
CA VAL A 53 25.21 1.03 -1.22
C VAL A 53 25.48 2.55 -1.22
N GLY A 54 25.00 3.27 -0.20
CA GLY A 54 25.07 4.72 -0.09
C GLY A 54 26.50 5.29 -0.08
N ALA A 55 27.48 4.50 0.36
CA ALA A 55 28.89 4.90 0.36
C ALA A 55 29.55 4.84 -1.02
N SER A 56 28.98 4.10 -1.97
CA SER A 56 29.63 3.78 -3.26
C SER A 56 29.10 4.59 -4.43
N ASN A 57 27.80 4.91 -4.46
CA ASN A 57 27.21 5.62 -5.59
C ASN A 57 25.99 6.46 -5.17
N THR A 58 26.17 7.78 -5.17
CA THR A 58 25.14 8.75 -4.77
C THR A 58 23.87 8.63 -5.61
N TYR A 59 23.98 8.38 -6.92
CA TYR A 59 22.82 8.27 -7.80
C TYR A 59 21.97 7.03 -7.51
N ILE A 60 22.63 5.90 -7.26
CA ILE A 60 21.94 4.64 -6.89
C ILE A 60 21.29 4.80 -5.52
N SER A 61 21.98 5.44 -4.57
CA SER A 61 21.44 5.74 -3.24
C SER A 61 20.19 6.62 -3.31
N SER A 62 20.19 7.66 -4.15
CA SER A 62 19.02 8.50 -4.37
C SER A 62 17.85 7.75 -5.02
N GLY A 63 18.13 6.84 -5.96
CA GLY A 63 17.10 5.97 -6.54
C GLY A 63 16.49 5.04 -5.50
N LEU A 64 17.33 4.38 -4.70
CA LEU A 64 16.90 3.47 -3.63
C LEU A 64 16.07 4.19 -2.56
N SER A 65 16.44 5.41 -2.19
CA SER A 65 15.67 6.19 -1.21
C SER A 65 14.29 6.57 -1.74
N ILE A 66 14.18 6.94 -3.02
CA ILE A 66 12.89 7.18 -3.68
C ILE A 66 12.01 5.93 -3.63
N PHE A 67 12.57 4.77 -3.97
CA PHE A 67 11.83 3.50 -3.90
C PHE A 67 11.41 3.16 -2.47
N ALA A 68 12.31 3.31 -1.49
CA ALA A 68 11.99 3.07 -0.09
C ALA A 68 10.83 3.95 0.39
N VAL A 69 10.84 5.24 0.06
CA VAL A 69 9.76 6.19 0.37
C VAL A 69 8.46 5.79 -0.31
N LEU A 70 8.49 5.37 -1.58
CA LEU A 70 7.30 4.92 -2.32
C LEU A 70 6.65 3.68 -1.67
N PHE A 71 7.44 2.66 -1.32
CA PHE A 71 6.94 1.47 -0.63
C PHE A 71 6.41 1.79 0.77
N PHE A 72 7.04 2.74 1.47
CA PHE A 72 6.57 3.20 2.78
C PHE A 72 5.25 3.97 2.70
N LEU A 73 5.09 4.87 1.72
CA LEU A 73 3.82 5.54 1.46
C LEU A 73 2.71 4.53 1.12
N TRP A 74 3.05 3.49 0.35
CA TRP A 74 2.10 2.43 0.04
C TRP A 74 1.65 1.65 1.29
N PHE A 75 2.59 1.35 2.20
CA PHE A 75 2.28 0.75 3.49
C PHE A 75 1.31 1.62 4.31
N MET A 76 1.54 2.94 4.36
CA MET A 76 0.66 3.88 5.06
C MET A 76 -0.74 3.89 4.45
N ASP A 77 -0.86 3.92 3.12
CA ASP A 77 -2.15 3.93 2.42
C ASP A 77 -2.94 2.63 2.62
N ILE A 78 -2.27 1.47 2.69
CA ILE A 78 -2.93 0.20 3.07
C ILE A 78 -3.43 0.23 4.52
N THR A 79 -2.64 0.79 5.43
CA THR A 79 -2.97 0.87 6.86
C THR A 79 -4.15 1.81 7.10
N GLN A 80 -4.17 2.98 6.45
CA GLN A 80 -5.26 3.95 6.52
C GLN A 80 -6.57 3.41 5.93
N ARG A 81 -6.51 2.58 4.88
CA ARG A 81 -7.71 1.96 4.28
C ARG A 81 -8.31 0.83 5.12
N GLY A 82 -7.70 0.47 6.26
CA GLY A 82 -8.23 -0.55 7.17
C GLY A 82 -8.13 -1.99 6.64
N GLY A 83 -7.22 -2.24 5.69
CA GLY A 83 -7.08 -3.54 5.04
C GLY A 83 -8.25 -3.90 4.09
N LEU A 84 -8.15 -5.06 3.43
CA LEU A 84 -9.25 -5.57 2.62
C LEU A 84 -10.51 -5.68 3.50
N LYS A 85 -11.57 -4.92 3.19
CA LYS A 85 -12.92 -5.32 3.59
C LYS A 85 -13.09 -6.76 3.11
N LYS A 86 -13.14 -7.71 4.05
CA LYS A 86 -13.49 -9.09 3.72
C LYS A 86 -14.79 -8.99 2.92
N LYS A 87 -14.83 -9.59 1.72
CA LYS A 87 -16.11 -9.69 1.01
C LYS A 87 -17.03 -10.39 2.00
N GLU A 88 -18.00 -9.67 2.53
CA GLU A 88 -19.00 -10.27 3.41
C GLU A 88 -19.59 -11.42 2.61
N LYS A 89 -19.54 -12.62 3.18
CA LYS A 89 -20.14 -13.79 2.54
C LYS A 89 -21.58 -13.38 2.24
N GLN A 90 -21.99 -13.49 0.99
CA GLN A 90 -23.36 -13.18 0.61
C GLN A 90 -24.27 -14.09 1.45
N ILE A 91 -24.90 -13.51 2.48
CA ILE A 91 -25.84 -14.24 3.32
C ILE A 91 -27.08 -14.40 2.45
N VAL A 92 -27.15 -15.53 1.74
CA VAL A 92 -28.37 -15.92 1.04
C VAL A 92 -29.39 -16.21 2.14
N ILE A 93 -30.27 -15.24 2.42
CA ILE A 93 -31.39 -15.41 3.33
C ILE A 93 -32.32 -16.42 2.66
N LYS A 94 -32.14 -17.70 2.98
CA LYS A 94 -33.10 -18.73 2.58
C LYS A 94 -34.36 -18.53 3.40
N PRO A 95 -35.56 -18.53 2.77
CA PRO A 95 -36.81 -18.45 3.52
C PRO A 95 -36.85 -19.60 4.53
N LYS A 96 -37.14 -19.27 5.80
CA LYS A 96 -37.34 -20.30 6.82
C LYS A 96 -38.54 -21.17 6.41
N ALA A 97 -38.43 -22.47 6.63
CA ALA A 97 -39.53 -23.39 6.32
C ALA A 97 -40.80 -22.98 7.07
N LYS A 98 -41.95 -23.06 6.39
CA LYS A 98 -43.26 -22.84 7.00
C LYS A 98 -43.43 -23.82 8.16
N PRO A 99 -43.81 -23.38 9.37
CA PRO A 99 -44.03 -24.29 10.49
C PRO A 99 -45.15 -25.26 10.12
N ASN A 100 -44.84 -26.56 10.13
CA ASN A 100 -45.86 -27.58 9.94
C ASN A 100 -46.71 -27.64 11.21
N ARG A 101 -47.94 -27.11 11.15
CA ARG A 101 -48.88 -27.15 12.26
C ARG A 101 -49.43 -28.57 12.38
N VAL A 102 -48.92 -29.35 13.33
CA VAL A 102 -49.46 -30.67 13.66
C VAL A 102 -50.93 -30.51 14.06
N LYS A 103 -51.85 -31.03 13.23
CA LYS A 103 -53.27 -31.14 13.59
C LYS A 103 -53.40 -32.28 14.58
N LYS A 104 -53.65 -31.97 15.85
CA LYS A 104 -54.18 -32.94 16.82
C LYS A 104 -55.67 -33.11 16.53
N ASN A 105 -56.03 -34.17 15.81
CA ASN A 105 -57.40 -34.70 15.86
C ASN A 105 -57.48 -35.63 17.06
N LYS A 106 -58.50 -35.42 17.90
CA LYS A 106 -58.82 -36.22 19.08
C LYS A 106 -59.81 -37.31 18.68
#